data_AF-A0A3L8P3E5-F1
#
_entry.id   AF-A0A3L8P3E5-F1
#
_cell.length_a   1.000
_cell.length_b   1.000
_cell.length_c   1.000
_cell.angle_alpha   90.00
_cell.angle_beta   90.00
_cell.angle_gamma   90.00
#
_symmetry.space_group_name_H-M   'P 1'
#
loop_
_entity.id
_entity.type
_entity.pdbx_description
1 polymer ?
#
loop_
_entity_poly.entity_id
_entity_poly.type
_entity_poly.pdbx_seq_one_letter_code
_entity_poly.pdbx_strand_id
1 'polypeptide(L)'
;MRTHGIKERIVVGLALAAVAVAPVLVQAPAEAATRVSIAATPAGILTGGHATFAGGVSTRSHRLVRLQLNSAGVWRNVAKARTTKRGKYLVADPSSRIGQYRVVMPRARVSGRTLRAVTSSTVTVGLASSLESGQTLQSGQFLTSPGGVYQLVMQPDGNLVLTTVADPATVVWSTNTAGHPGARLVMQYAGNLVLVDPANVLLWSTSTADAGSDLSVDDAGGVSVHDGTTVLWDRVAGVHVPTDPVGTSQAAVRGQTWVDAKVKYSQSKYYTNSYGRYRTDCSGFVSMMWGLSSSYTTRTIPSITTVITKDQLRSGDVLNSPGYHVVLFDAWANAAHTQYWAYEETPSSGAAHHVLPYPYWSSSRPKSFVPRRLSQ
;
A
#
# COMPACT_ATOMS: atom_id res chain seq x y z
N MET A 1 53.51 17.72 -43.05
CA MET A 1 52.13 17.23 -42.80
C MET A 1 51.70 17.76 -41.44
N ARG A 2 51.00 18.90 -41.41
CA ARG A 2 49.55 19.00 -41.15
C ARG A 2 49.15 18.36 -39.81
N THR A 3 49.08 19.23 -38.80
CA THR A 3 47.95 19.45 -37.86
C THR A 3 47.00 18.27 -37.64
N HIS A 4 46.74 17.93 -36.37
CA HIS A 4 45.41 17.99 -35.74
C HIS A 4 45.62 17.94 -34.21
N GLY A 5 45.34 19.05 -33.54
CA GLY A 5 45.11 19.04 -32.09
C GLY A 5 43.69 18.58 -31.79
N ILE A 6 43.43 18.24 -30.53
CA ILE A 6 42.21 18.60 -29.81
C ILE A 6 42.55 18.61 -28.32
N LYS A 7 42.10 19.69 -27.69
CA LYS A 7 42.16 19.99 -26.27
C LYS A 7 41.16 19.10 -25.54
N GLU A 8 41.56 18.33 -24.54
CA GLU A 8 40.60 17.87 -23.54
C GLU A 8 40.48 18.92 -22.44
N ARG A 9 39.33 19.60 -22.49
CA ARG A 9 38.83 20.45 -21.42
C ARG A 9 38.46 19.57 -20.23
N ILE A 10 38.99 19.95 -19.08
CA ILE A 10 38.44 19.66 -17.76
C ILE A 10 36.95 20.05 -17.79
N VAL A 11 36.06 19.06 -17.75
CA VAL A 11 34.68 19.25 -17.32
C VAL A 11 34.57 18.59 -15.96
N VAL A 12 34.50 19.45 -14.94
CA VAL A 12 34.10 19.10 -13.58
C VAL A 12 32.65 18.61 -13.67
N GLY A 13 32.47 17.30 -13.75
CA GLY A 13 31.18 16.66 -13.57
C GLY A 13 30.84 16.66 -12.09
N LEU A 14 29.96 17.57 -11.68
CA LEU A 14 29.30 17.56 -10.38
C LEU A 14 28.46 16.26 -10.31
N ALA A 15 29.01 15.20 -9.74
CA ALA A 15 28.25 14.01 -9.41
C ALA A 15 27.33 14.34 -8.23
N LEU A 16 26.04 14.58 -8.48
CA LEU A 16 25.02 14.40 -7.45
C LEU A 16 24.94 12.90 -7.17
N ALA A 17 25.75 12.44 -6.22
CA ALA A 17 25.57 11.15 -5.60
C ALA A 17 24.26 11.22 -4.78
N ALA A 18 23.21 10.57 -5.27
CA ALA A 18 22.11 10.16 -4.42
C ALA A 18 22.70 9.17 -3.39
N VAL A 19 22.96 9.68 -2.19
CA VAL A 19 23.38 8.86 -1.05
C VAL A 19 22.18 7.99 -0.69
N ALA A 20 22.19 6.75 -1.19
CA ALA A 20 21.42 5.69 -0.60
C ALA A 20 21.93 5.50 0.84
N VAL A 21 21.18 6.02 1.82
CA VAL A 21 21.39 5.66 3.21
C VAL A 21 20.89 4.22 3.36
N ALA A 22 21.77 3.27 3.07
CA ALA A 22 21.62 1.94 3.63
C ALA A 22 21.50 2.09 5.15
N PRO A 23 20.61 1.35 5.84
CA PRO A 23 20.67 1.30 7.29
C PRO A 23 22.02 0.70 7.65
N VAL A 24 22.93 1.56 8.11
CA VAL A 24 24.17 1.13 8.74
C VAL A 24 23.73 0.32 9.95
N LEU A 25 23.91 -1.00 9.87
CA LEU A 25 23.88 -1.86 11.04
C LEU A 25 25.14 -1.50 11.84
N VAL A 26 25.06 -0.46 12.66
CA VAL A 26 26.11 -0.16 13.63
C VAL A 26 26.09 -1.30 14.63
N GLN A 27 26.95 -2.30 14.42
CA GLN A 27 27.39 -3.16 15.51
C GLN A 27 28.12 -2.28 16.51
N ALA A 28 27.43 -1.93 17.59
CA ALA A 28 28.04 -1.26 18.73
C ALA A 28 29.15 -2.16 19.31
N PRO A 29 30.29 -1.59 19.73
CA PRO A 29 31.34 -2.35 20.39
C PRO A 29 30.78 -2.95 21.70
N ALA A 30 31.24 -4.15 22.02
CA ALA A 30 30.85 -4.87 23.22
C ALA A 30 31.47 -4.21 24.46
N GLU A 31 30.85 -3.14 24.98
CA GLU A 31 31.18 -2.57 26.29
C GLU A 31 29.93 -2.32 27.16
N ALA A 32 29.96 -2.96 28.33
CA ALA A 32 29.18 -2.68 29.54
C ALA A 32 27.64 -2.56 29.43
N ALA A 33 26.99 -3.71 29.63
CA ALA A 33 25.57 -3.86 29.95
C ALA A 33 25.16 -3.08 31.22
N THR A 34 24.86 -1.78 31.10
CA THR A 34 24.18 -1.03 32.19
C THR A 34 23.20 0.07 31.73
N ARG A 35 23.07 0.36 30.42
CA ARG A 35 22.07 1.32 29.94
C ARG A 35 20.78 0.62 29.56
N VAL A 36 19.70 0.96 30.27
CA VAL A 36 18.33 0.62 29.87
C VAL A 36 17.99 1.51 28.68
N SER A 37 17.77 0.92 27.51
CA SER A 37 17.28 1.61 26.31
C SER A 37 15.83 1.23 26.05
N ILE A 38 15.06 2.16 25.51
CA ILE A 38 13.71 1.92 25.00
C ILE A 38 13.66 2.40 23.55
N ALA A 39 13.39 1.46 22.64
CA ALA A 39 13.16 1.77 21.23
C ALA A 39 11.66 1.69 20.98
N ALA A 40 11.09 2.77 20.44
CA ALA A 40 9.76 2.76 19.86
C ALA A 40 9.94 2.62 18.35
N THR A 41 9.39 1.56 17.77
CA THR A 41 9.17 1.48 16.33
C THR A 41 7.73 1.93 16.14
N PRO A 42 7.47 3.13 15.62
CA PRO A 42 6.12 3.46 15.24
C PRO A 42 5.69 2.49 14.16
N ALA A 43 4.49 1.92 14.30
CA ALA A 43 3.77 1.51 13.11
C ALA A 43 3.24 2.82 12.51
N GLY A 44 4.01 3.38 11.57
CA GLY A 44 3.46 4.37 10.66
C GLY A 44 2.35 3.72 9.85
N ILE A 45 1.34 4.52 9.52
CA ILE A 45 0.10 4.20 8.78
C ILE A 45 -1.10 3.96 9.69
N LEU A 46 -2.04 4.92 9.61
CA LEU A 46 -3.41 4.79 10.08
C LEU A 46 -4.10 3.65 9.32
N THR A 47 -4.06 2.45 9.88
CA THR A 47 -5.06 1.42 9.60
C THR A 47 -5.77 1.11 10.91
N GLY A 48 -7.09 1.37 10.96
CA GLY A 48 -7.92 1.05 12.13
C GLY A 48 -7.95 2.08 13.27
N GLY A 49 -7.37 3.27 13.07
CA GLY A 49 -7.72 4.44 13.88
C GLY A 49 -7.26 4.43 15.34
N HIS A 50 -6.02 4.02 15.65
CA HIS A 50 -5.31 4.31 16.92
C HIS A 50 -3.78 4.44 16.71
N ALA A 51 -3.16 5.50 17.25
CA ALA A 51 -1.71 5.66 17.20
C ALA A 51 -1.04 4.60 18.08
N THR A 52 -0.41 3.59 17.46
CA THR A 52 0.09 2.38 18.14
C THR A 52 1.61 2.30 18.11
N PHE A 53 2.21 2.02 19.28
CA PHE A 53 3.64 1.98 19.50
C PHE A 53 4.05 0.62 20.04
N ALA A 54 4.91 -0.06 19.28
CA ALA A 54 5.52 -1.32 19.68
C ALA A 54 7.02 -1.13 19.92
N GLY A 55 7.61 -1.99 20.73
CA GLY A 55 9.03 -1.90 21.00
C GLY A 55 9.56 -2.94 21.97
N GLY A 56 10.83 -2.78 22.31
CA GLY A 56 11.53 -3.63 23.26
C GLY A 56 12.40 -2.82 24.21
N VAL A 57 12.58 -3.36 25.42
CA VAL A 57 13.59 -2.90 26.38
C VAL A 57 14.57 -4.00 26.71
N SER A 58 15.82 -3.63 27.00
CA SER A 58 16.89 -4.55 27.36
C SER A 58 16.71 -5.25 28.71
N THR A 59 15.79 -4.76 29.57
CA THR A 59 15.53 -5.33 30.90
C THR A 59 14.36 -6.32 30.88
N ARG A 60 14.58 -7.54 31.41
CA ARG A 60 13.54 -8.59 31.51
C ARG A 60 12.62 -8.36 32.70
N SER A 61 11.39 -7.86 32.47
CA SER A 61 10.17 -8.05 33.30
C SER A 61 9.13 -6.94 33.09
N HIS A 62 7.89 -7.19 33.55
CA HIS A 62 6.60 -6.45 33.42
C HIS A 62 6.57 -4.95 33.82
N ARG A 63 7.46 -4.17 33.22
CA ARG A 63 7.63 -2.73 33.41
C ARG A 63 6.43 -1.97 32.85
N LEU A 64 5.96 -0.97 33.58
CA LEU A 64 5.01 0.01 33.08
C LEU A 64 5.67 0.81 31.95
N VAL A 65 4.97 0.97 30.84
CA VAL A 65 5.26 1.96 29.80
C VAL A 65 4.09 2.93 29.73
N ARG A 66 4.38 4.21 29.51
CA ARG A 66 3.40 5.26 29.28
C ARG A 66 3.61 5.81 27.89
N LEU A 67 2.53 5.88 27.13
CA LEU A 67 2.52 6.67 25.91
C LEU A 67 2.24 8.11 26.30
N GLN A 68 3.07 9.02 25.83
CA GLN A 68 2.88 10.45 26.02
C GLN A 68 2.67 11.15 24.69
N LEU A 69 1.78 12.14 24.70
CA LEU A 69 1.52 13.06 23.60
C LEU A 69 1.97 14.45 24.02
N ASN A 70 2.68 15.15 23.14
CA ASN A 70 2.99 16.56 23.27
C ASN A 70 1.82 17.38 22.72
N SER A 71 1.22 18.20 23.58
CA SER A 71 0.21 19.17 23.22
C SER A 71 0.71 20.55 23.66
N ALA A 72 0.93 21.45 22.71
CA ALA A 72 1.42 22.82 22.95
C ALA A 72 2.71 22.90 23.80
N GLY A 73 3.67 22.01 23.56
CA GLY A 73 4.94 21.95 24.29
C GLY A 73 4.89 21.17 25.61
N VAL A 74 3.72 20.65 26.00
CA VAL A 74 3.52 19.91 27.25
C VAL A 74 3.25 18.43 26.96
N TRP A 75 4.07 17.56 27.55
CA TRP A 75 3.91 16.11 27.46
C TRP A 75 2.89 15.58 28.47
N ARG A 76 1.83 14.92 27.99
CA ARG A 76 0.78 14.30 28.81
C ARG A 76 0.70 12.81 28.56
N ASN A 77 0.43 12.02 29.61
CA ASN A 77 0.19 10.59 29.45
C ASN A 77 -1.18 10.37 28.80
N VAL A 78 -1.19 9.65 27.68
CA VAL A 78 -2.40 9.37 26.89
C VAL A 78 -2.81 7.90 26.92
N ALA A 79 -1.84 7.00 27.15
CA ALA A 79 -2.09 5.59 27.36
C ALA A 79 -0.99 4.94 28.21
N LYS A 80 -1.23 3.72 28.66
CA LYS A 80 -0.25 2.93 29.42
C LYS A 80 -0.37 1.45 29.07
N ALA A 81 0.76 0.74 29.12
CA ALA A 81 0.81 -0.70 28.97
C ALA A 81 1.90 -1.30 29.85
N ARG A 82 2.04 -2.62 29.83
CA ARG A 82 3.16 -3.32 30.49
C ARG A 82 3.96 -4.09 29.47
N THR A 83 5.27 -4.19 29.71
CA THR A 83 6.12 -5.09 28.94
C THR A 83 5.78 -6.55 29.26
N THR A 84 6.08 -7.44 28.32
CA THR A 84 6.06 -8.89 28.53
C THR A 84 7.27 -9.33 29.37
N LYS A 85 7.31 -10.62 29.75
CA LYS A 85 8.49 -11.24 30.39
C LYS A 85 9.79 -11.08 29.58
N ARG A 86 9.68 -10.93 28.25
CA ARG A 86 10.80 -10.71 27.32
C ARG A 86 11.07 -9.23 27.02
N GLY A 87 10.43 -8.30 27.73
CA GLY A 87 10.68 -6.86 27.59
C GLY A 87 10.01 -6.22 26.36
N LYS A 88 9.10 -6.92 25.67
CA LYS A 88 8.35 -6.36 24.53
C LYS A 88 7.11 -5.60 25.01
N TYR A 89 6.70 -4.53 24.35
CA TYR A 89 5.46 -3.81 24.68
C TYR A 89 4.68 -3.45 23.42
N LEU A 90 3.39 -3.21 23.63
CA LEU A 90 2.45 -2.60 22.69
C LEU A 90 1.61 -1.61 23.49
N VAL A 91 1.52 -0.35 23.04
CA VAL A 91 0.70 0.69 23.66
C VAL A 91 0.07 1.56 22.58
N ALA A 92 -1.22 1.83 22.68
CA ALA A 92 -1.95 2.60 21.69
C ALA A 92 -2.68 3.78 22.34
N ASP A 93 -2.75 4.91 21.64
CA ASP A 93 -3.63 6.01 22.02
C ASP A 93 -5.07 5.71 21.55
N PRO A 94 -6.02 5.43 22.47
CA PRO A 94 -7.39 5.12 22.11
C PRO A 94 -8.14 6.29 21.47
N SER A 95 -7.63 7.51 21.59
CA SER A 95 -8.23 8.71 20.99
C SER A 95 -7.55 9.15 19.71
N SER A 96 -6.47 8.47 19.30
CA SER A 96 -5.91 8.60 17.95
C SER A 96 -5.54 10.04 17.60
N ARG A 97 -5.04 10.74 18.61
CA ARG A 97 -4.77 12.17 18.55
C ARG A 97 -3.59 12.42 17.62
N ILE A 98 -3.60 13.62 17.05
CA ILE A 98 -2.51 14.10 16.21
C ILE A 98 -1.47 14.76 17.12
N GLY A 99 -0.20 14.57 16.82
CA GLY A 99 0.89 15.29 17.47
C GLY A 99 2.13 14.44 17.67
N GLN A 100 3.04 14.95 18.48
CA GLN A 100 4.29 14.27 18.78
C GLN A 100 4.10 13.29 19.94
N TYR A 101 4.43 12.03 19.69
CA TYR A 101 4.37 10.95 20.66
C TYR A 101 5.75 10.52 21.12
N ARG A 102 5.82 10.01 22.36
CA ARG A 102 6.98 9.27 22.87
C ARG A 102 6.53 8.22 23.87
N VAL A 103 7.32 7.16 24.01
CA VAL A 103 7.11 6.15 25.05
C VAL A 103 8.05 6.43 26.21
N VAL A 104 7.48 6.58 27.40
CA VAL A 104 8.21 6.79 28.65
C VAL A 104 8.10 5.56 29.53
N MET A 105 9.24 5.06 29.96
CA MET A 105 9.33 4.09 31.02
C MET A 105 9.73 4.81 32.32
N PRO A 106 8.84 4.91 33.32
CA PRO A 106 9.15 5.64 34.54
C PRO A 106 10.21 4.94 35.39
N ARG A 107 10.80 5.67 36.34
CA ARG A 107 11.68 5.11 37.37
C ARG A 107 10.95 3.99 38.11
N ALA A 108 11.64 2.88 38.39
CA ALA A 108 11.09 1.82 39.23
C ALA A 108 12.17 1.07 39.99
N ARG A 109 11.80 0.45 41.12
CA ARG A 109 12.63 -0.52 41.82
C ARG A 109 12.30 -1.93 41.35
N VAL A 110 13.31 -2.70 41.00
CA VAL A 110 13.18 -4.11 40.59
C VAL A 110 14.27 -4.89 41.31
N SER A 111 13.86 -5.86 42.14
CA SER A 111 14.78 -6.75 42.89
C SER A 111 15.91 -5.97 43.60
N GLY A 112 15.55 -4.93 44.36
CA GLY A 112 16.49 -4.10 45.10
C GLY A 112 17.24 -3.04 44.28
N ARG A 113 17.26 -3.13 42.94
CA ARG A 113 17.91 -2.15 42.06
C ARG A 113 16.97 -1.03 41.63
N THR A 114 17.47 0.20 41.63
CA THR A 114 16.74 1.35 41.09
C THR A 114 17.05 1.51 39.60
N LEU A 115 16.03 1.38 38.76
CA LEU A 115 16.11 1.67 37.33
C LEU A 115 15.67 3.12 37.09
N ARG A 116 16.49 3.90 36.36
CA ARG A 116 16.16 5.27 35.96
C ARG A 116 15.00 5.29 34.95
N ALA A 117 14.36 6.45 34.83
CA ALA A 117 13.39 6.66 33.75
C ALA A 117 14.12 6.71 32.40
N VAL A 118 13.46 6.18 31.37
CA VAL A 118 13.99 6.16 29.99
C VAL A 118 12.87 6.59 29.04
N THR A 119 13.21 7.39 28.05
CA THR A 119 12.28 7.97 27.07
C THR A 119 12.76 7.60 25.67
N SER A 120 11.84 7.22 24.79
CA SER A 120 12.15 6.98 23.38
C SER A 120 12.42 8.29 22.62
N SER A 121 12.92 8.18 21.39
CA SER A 121 12.79 9.27 20.41
C SER A 121 11.31 9.65 20.21
N THR A 122 11.08 10.91 19.82
CA THR A 122 9.77 11.43 19.47
C THR A 122 9.37 10.96 18.06
N VAL A 123 8.10 10.61 17.88
CA VAL A 123 7.48 10.31 16.59
C VAL A 123 6.32 11.26 16.38
N THR A 124 6.26 11.94 15.24
CA THR A 124 5.07 12.73 14.87
C THR A 124 4.04 11.81 14.23
N VAL A 125 2.84 11.78 14.79
CA VAL A 125 1.65 11.19 14.18
C VAL A 125 0.83 12.35 13.62
N GLY A 126 0.84 12.50 12.30
CA GLY A 126 0.08 13.52 11.57
C GLY A 126 -1.25 12.99 11.05
N LEU A 127 -2.10 13.89 10.56
CA LEU A 127 -3.12 13.50 9.58
C LEU A 127 -2.39 13.13 8.29
N ALA A 128 -2.78 12.03 7.67
CA ALA A 128 -2.25 11.67 6.37
C ALA A 128 -2.78 12.66 5.34
N SER A 129 -1.90 13.28 4.56
CA SER A 129 -2.28 14.08 3.39
C SER A 129 -2.27 13.27 2.10
N SER A 130 -1.92 11.98 2.18
CA SER A 130 -1.83 11.08 1.05
C SER A 130 -2.33 9.67 1.38
N LEU A 131 -2.71 8.95 0.33
CA LEU A 131 -3.03 7.53 0.34
C LEU A 131 -2.06 6.83 -0.60
N GLU A 132 -1.10 6.11 -0.04
CA GLU A 132 -0.05 5.43 -0.81
C GLU A 132 -0.60 4.22 -1.57
N SER A 133 0.17 3.75 -2.55
CA SER A 133 -0.13 2.52 -3.29
C SER A 133 -0.42 1.32 -2.38
N GLY A 134 -1.55 0.66 -2.62
CA GLY A 134 -2.07 -0.46 -1.82
C GLY A 134 -2.89 -0.04 -0.59
N GLN A 135 -2.93 1.25 -0.23
CA GLN A 135 -3.67 1.71 0.94
C GLN A 135 -5.17 1.91 0.63
N THR A 136 -5.98 1.85 1.68
CA THR A 136 -7.43 2.03 1.61
C THR A 136 -7.89 3.07 2.62
N LEU A 137 -8.69 4.03 2.18
CA LEU A 137 -9.44 4.94 3.02
C LEU A 137 -10.86 4.37 3.21
N GLN A 138 -11.10 3.85 4.40
CA GLN A 138 -12.38 3.24 4.79
C GLN A 138 -13.46 4.30 5.00
N SER A 139 -14.72 3.86 4.99
CA SER A 139 -15.86 4.68 5.38
C SER A 139 -15.65 5.35 6.75
N GLY A 140 -15.92 6.64 6.83
CA GLY A 140 -15.69 7.51 7.98
C GLY A 140 -14.25 8.03 8.13
N GLN A 141 -13.30 7.56 7.32
CA GLN A 141 -11.92 8.03 7.33
C GLN A 141 -11.69 9.22 6.41
N PHE A 142 -10.58 9.91 6.61
CA PHE A 142 -10.25 11.10 5.84
C PHE A 142 -8.74 11.32 5.71
N LEU A 143 -8.37 12.07 4.67
CA LEU A 143 -7.07 12.72 4.52
C LEU A 143 -7.21 14.21 4.82
N THR A 144 -6.13 14.86 5.22
CA THR A 144 -6.11 16.30 5.49
C THR A 144 -4.90 16.94 4.83
N SER A 145 -5.10 18.09 4.20
CA SER A 145 -4.01 18.84 3.57
C SER A 145 -2.93 19.21 4.62
N PRO A 146 -1.65 19.33 4.25
CA PRO A 146 -0.56 19.55 5.20
C PRO A 146 -0.74 20.77 6.12
N GLY A 147 -1.30 21.86 5.61
CA GLY A 147 -1.64 23.08 6.34
C GLY A 147 -2.98 23.04 7.09
N GLY A 148 -3.72 21.92 7.00
CA GLY A 148 -4.97 21.73 7.74
C GLY A 148 -6.16 22.52 7.20
N VAL A 149 -6.14 22.87 5.91
CA VAL A 149 -7.15 23.71 5.27
C VAL A 149 -8.29 22.87 4.68
N TYR A 150 -7.93 21.73 4.08
CA TYR A 150 -8.88 20.85 3.39
C TYR A 150 -8.87 19.44 3.95
N GLN A 151 -10.01 18.76 3.83
CA GLN A 151 -10.18 17.38 4.26
C GLN A 151 -10.90 16.59 3.17
N LEU A 152 -10.28 15.49 2.73
CA LEU A 152 -10.90 14.53 1.82
C LEU A 152 -11.48 13.39 2.64
N VAL A 153 -12.81 13.32 2.73
CA VAL A 153 -13.55 12.43 3.61
C VAL A 153 -14.26 11.35 2.80
N MET A 154 -14.03 10.09 3.12
CA MET A 154 -14.86 8.98 2.67
C MET A 154 -16.07 8.89 3.60
N GLN A 155 -17.19 9.48 3.21
CA GLN A 155 -18.34 9.64 4.09
C GLN A 155 -19.09 8.31 4.34
N PRO A 156 -19.81 8.18 5.48
CA PRO A 156 -20.59 6.97 5.80
C PRO A 156 -21.67 6.58 4.79
N ASP A 157 -22.19 7.54 4.03
CA ASP A 157 -23.20 7.36 3.00
C ASP A 157 -22.65 6.79 1.67
N GLY A 158 -21.33 6.67 1.57
CA GLY A 158 -20.62 6.17 0.40
C GLY A 158 -20.04 7.23 -0.52
N ASN A 159 -20.20 8.52 -0.21
CA ASN A 159 -19.62 9.58 -1.04
C ASN A 159 -18.20 9.95 -0.58
N LEU A 160 -17.27 10.11 -1.53
CA LEU A 160 -15.98 10.76 -1.26
C LEU A 160 -16.10 12.27 -1.51
N VAL A 161 -15.78 13.07 -0.49
CA VAL A 161 -16.03 14.51 -0.48
C VAL A 161 -14.80 15.27 -0.02
N LEU A 162 -14.40 16.30 -0.77
CA LEU A 162 -13.43 17.29 -0.32
C LEU A 162 -14.18 18.45 0.33
N THR A 163 -13.89 18.76 1.59
CA THR A 163 -14.46 19.88 2.33
C THR A 163 -13.38 20.80 2.87
N THR A 164 -13.76 22.00 3.30
CA THR A 164 -12.87 22.81 4.14
C THR A 164 -12.88 22.29 5.58
N VAL A 165 -11.77 22.42 6.30
CA VAL A 165 -11.71 22.07 7.74
C VAL A 165 -12.46 23.08 8.60
N ALA A 166 -12.43 24.36 8.21
CA ALA A 166 -13.11 25.44 8.94
C ALA A 166 -14.64 25.29 8.91
N ASP A 167 -15.19 24.79 7.80
CA ASP A 167 -16.60 24.47 7.65
C ASP A 167 -16.77 23.17 6.82
N PRO A 168 -17.01 22.04 7.49
CA PRO A 168 -17.26 20.76 6.82
C PRO A 168 -18.54 20.71 5.98
N ALA A 169 -19.47 21.68 6.12
CA ALA A 169 -20.65 21.77 5.27
C ALA A 169 -20.32 22.36 3.87
N THR A 170 -19.21 23.10 3.77
CA THR A 170 -18.73 23.63 2.49
C THR A 170 -18.02 22.55 1.69
N VAL A 171 -18.76 21.94 0.76
CA VAL A 171 -18.25 20.93 -0.19
C VAL A 171 -17.54 21.62 -1.35
N VAL A 172 -16.26 21.28 -1.54
CA VAL A 172 -15.42 21.79 -2.63
C VAL A 172 -15.52 20.89 -3.86
N TRP A 173 -15.61 19.57 -3.65
CA TRP A 173 -15.73 18.57 -4.70
C TRP A 173 -16.30 17.26 -4.14
N SER A 174 -16.96 16.45 -4.97
CA SER A 174 -17.35 15.09 -4.58
C SER A 174 -17.41 14.13 -5.76
N THR A 175 -17.33 12.83 -5.46
CA THR A 175 -17.49 11.74 -6.45
C THR A 175 -18.94 11.48 -6.87
N ASN A 176 -19.94 12.06 -6.17
CA ASN A 176 -21.37 11.80 -6.36
C ASN A 176 -21.77 10.31 -6.25
N THR A 177 -21.18 9.60 -5.29
CA THR A 177 -21.41 8.16 -5.05
C THR A 177 -22.22 7.89 -3.78
N ALA A 178 -22.99 8.88 -3.31
CA ALA A 178 -23.87 8.71 -2.15
C ALA A 178 -24.93 7.63 -2.39
N GLY A 179 -25.33 6.92 -1.32
CA GLY A 179 -26.28 5.80 -1.38
C GLY A 179 -25.61 4.42 -1.32
N HIS A 180 -24.29 4.38 -1.15
CA HIS A 180 -23.48 3.16 -1.08
C HIS A 180 -22.78 3.06 0.29
N PRO A 181 -23.53 2.82 1.39
CA PRO A 181 -22.97 2.82 2.74
C PRO A 181 -21.86 1.78 2.90
N GLY A 182 -20.79 2.18 3.58
CA GLY A 182 -19.61 1.33 3.75
C GLY A 182 -18.68 1.27 2.54
N ALA A 183 -18.93 2.07 1.48
CA ALA A 183 -17.97 2.22 0.39
C ALA A 183 -16.63 2.75 0.90
N ARG A 184 -15.57 2.44 0.15
CA ARG A 184 -14.20 2.75 0.48
C ARG A 184 -13.41 3.16 -0.74
N LEU A 185 -12.41 4.01 -0.53
CA LEU A 185 -11.46 4.42 -1.55
C LEU A 185 -10.19 3.59 -1.44
N VAL A 186 -9.72 3.03 -2.54
CA VAL A 186 -8.54 2.15 -2.61
C VAL A 186 -7.57 2.71 -3.63
N MET A 187 -6.35 3.02 -3.21
CA MET A 187 -5.26 3.27 -4.14
C MET A 187 -4.63 1.93 -4.50
N GLN A 188 -4.91 1.41 -5.70
CA GLN A 188 -4.45 0.08 -6.09
C GLN A 188 -2.95 0.08 -6.36
N TYR A 189 -2.30 -1.09 -6.21
CA TYR A 189 -0.89 -1.23 -6.56
C TYR A 189 -0.60 -0.90 -8.03
N ALA A 190 -1.58 -1.19 -8.88
CA ALA A 190 -1.65 -0.83 -10.29
C ALA A 190 -1.57 0.67 -10.60
N GLY A 191 -1.82 1.55 -9.62
CA GLY A 191 -1.90 2.99 -9.84
C GLY A 191 -3.29 3.53 -10.14
N ASN A 192 -4.33 2.70 -10.09
CA ASN A 192 -5.71 3.17 -10.22
C ASN A 192 -6.29 3.50 -8.83
N LEU A 193 -6.88 4.68 -8.70
CA LEU A 193 -7.64 5.06 -7.50
C LEU A 193 -9.10 4.72 -7.74
N VAL A 194 -9.64 3.79 -6.95
CA VAL A 194 -11.00 3.29 -7.13
C VAL A 194 -11.84 3.49 -5.87
N LEU A 195 -13.10 3.87 -6.07
CA LEU A 195 -14.13 3.85 -5.04
C LEU A 195 -15.02 2.63 -5.30
N VAL A 196 -15.09 1.75 -4.31
CA VAL A 196 -15.84 0.49 -4.40
C VAL A 196 -16.77 0.33 -3.21
N ASP A 197 -17.89 -0.36 -3.44
CA ASP A 197 -18.82 -0.74 -2.37
C ASP A 197 -18.27 -1.91 -1.52
N PRO A 198 -18.96 -2.33 -0.44
CA PRO A 198 -18.55 -3.49 0.37
C PRO A 198 -18.52 -4.83 -0.39
N ALA A 199 -19.19 -4.93 -1.54
CA ALA A 199 -19.18 -6.09 -2.42
C ALA A 199 -18.10 -5.98 -3.53
N ASN A 200 -17.22 -4.98 -3.45
CA ASN A 200 -16.20 -4.62 -4.45
C ASN A 200 -16.76 -4.24 -5.83
N VAL A 201 -18.02 -3.83 -5.91
CA VAL A 201 -18.57 -3.23 -7.14
C VAL A 201 -17.94 -1.84 -7.31
N LEU A 202 -17.40 -1.59 -8.50
CA LEU A 202 -16.79 -0.32 -8.86
C LEU A 202 -17.84 0.78 -8.97
N LEU A 203 -17.70 1.84 -8.18
CA LEU A 203 -18.59 3.00 -8.18
C LEU A 203 -17.98 4.20 -8.90
N TRP A 204 -16.67 4.41 -8.72
CA TRP A 204 -15.92 5.49 -9.36
C TRP A 204 -14.43 5.13 -9.49
N SER A 205 -13.73 5.72 -10.46
CA SER A 205 -12.32 5.41 -10.75
C SER A 205 -11.62 6.59 -11.43
N THR A 206 -10.34 6.81 -11.11
CA THR A 206 -9.49 7.76 -11.87
C THR A 206 -9.08 7.21 -13.24
N SER A 207 -9.13 5.89 -13.42
CA SER A 207 -8.73 5.20 -14.67
C SER A 207 -7.25 5.42 -15.02
N THR A 208 -6.45 5.68 -14.00
CA THR A 208 -4.98 5.74 -14.07
C THR A 208 -4.39 4.34 -13.87
N ALA A 209 -3.18 4.10 -14.37
CA ALA A 209 -2.48 2.83 -14.23
C ALA A 209 -0.96 3.02 -14.33
N ASP A 210 -0.38 3.69 -13.33
CA ASP A 210 1.06 3.73 -13.10
C ASP A 210 1.40 3.16 -11.71
N ALA A 211 2.17 2.07 -11.71
CA ALA A 211 2.40 1.29 -10.51
C ALA A 211 3.17 2.11 -9.47
N GLY A 212 2.69 2.08 -8.22
CA GLY A 212 3.30 2.85 -7.14
C GLY A 212 2.85 4.31 -7.07
N SER A 213 1.94 4.76 -7.94
CA SER A 213 1.28 6.07 -7.75
C SER A 213 0.59 6.17 -6.38
N ASP A 214 0.46 7.39 -5.91
CA ASP A 214 -0.26 7.75 -4.70
C ASP A 214 -1.29 8.86 -4.96
N LEU A 215 -2.28 8.93 -4.08
CA LEU A 215 -3.23 10.04 -4.01
C LEU A 215 -2.72 11.06 -2.99
N SER A 216 -2.80 12.35 -3.31
CA SER A 216 -2.50 13.43 -2.36
C SER A 216 -3.57 14.53 -2.33
N VAL A 217 -3.64 15.21 -1.19
CA VAL A 217 -4.43 16.43 -0.96
C VAL A 217 -3.48 17.58 -0.60
N ASP A 218 -3.58 18.71 -1.30
CA ASP A 218 -2.74 19.88 -1.07
C ASP A 218 -3.49 21.06 -0.42
N ASP A 219 -2.74 22.09 0.00
CA ASP A 219 -3.28 23.27 0.67
C ASP A 219 -3.96 24.28 -0.27
N ALA A 220 -3.90 24.07 -1.59
CA ALA A 220 -4.72 24.77 -2.57
C ALA A 220 -6.06 24.04 -2.82
N GLY A 221 -6.31 22.94 -2.10
CA GLY A 221 -7.49 22.12 -2.25
C GLY A 221 -7.42 21.26 -3.51
N GLY A 222 -6.24 20.99 -4.04
CA GLY A 222 -6.02 19.97 -5.05
C GLY A 222 -6.18 18.56 -4.47
N VAL A 223 -6.73 17.67 -5.29
CA VAL A 223 -6.79 16.23 -5.03
C VAL A 223 -6.30 15.56 -6.30
N SER A 224 -5.20 14.83 -6.21
CA SER A 224 -4.50 14.33 -7.40
C SER A 224 -3.90 12.95 -7.20
N VAL A 225 -3.79 12.20 -8.29
CA VAL A 225 -3.01 10.96 -8.37
C VAL A 225 -1.75 11.25 -9.16
N HIS A 226 -0.59 10.88 -8.60
CA HIS A 226 0.70 11.12 -9.24
C HIS A 226 1.69 9.97 -9.05
N ASP A 227 2.64 9.84 -9.97
CA ASP A 227 3.72 8.84 -9.97
C ASP A 227 5.00 9.31 -9.24
N GLY A 228 4.92 10.44 -8.53
CA GLY A 228 6.05 11.11 -7.87
C GLY A 228 6.74 12.18 -8.71
N THR A 229 6.50 12.23 -10.03
CA THR A 229 7.00 13.28 -10.92
C THR A 229 5.91 13.95 -11.75
N THR A 230 4.86 13.22 -12.09
CA THR A 230 3.80 13.64 -13.00
C THR A 230 2.44 13.42 -12.34
N VAL A 231 1.55 14.42 -12.50
CA VAL A 231 0.14 14.30 -12.13
C VAL A 231 -0.58 13.55 -13.23
N LEU A 232 -1.07 12.35 -12.92
CA LEU A 232 -1.78 11.48 -13.85
C LEU A 232 -3.27 11.84 -13.92
N TRP A 233 -3.83 12.27 -12.79
CA TRP A 233 -5.22 12.70 -12.66
C TRP A 233 -5.34 13.79 -11.59
N ASP A 234 -6.25 14.75 -11.79
CA ASP A 234 -6.71 15.65 -10.71
C ASP A 234 -8.22 15.90 -10.75
N ARG A 235 -8.78 16.37 -9.63
CA ARG A 235 -10.22 16.59 -9.46
C ARG A 235 -10.85 17.66 -10.37
N VAL A 236 -10.05 18.55 -10.96
CA VAL A 236 -10.49 19.67 -11.80
C VAL A 236 -10.50 19.25 -13.27
N ALA A 237 -9.38 18.75 -13.77
CA ALA A 237 -9.19 18.43 -15.19
C ALA A 237 -9.48 16.97 -15.53
N GLY A 238 -9.57 16.09 -14.52
CA GLY A 238 -9.69 14.65 -14.75
C GLY A 238 -8.35 14.04 -15.13
N VAL A 239 -8.35 13.13 -16.10
CA VAL A 239 -7.15 12.39 -16.53
C VAL A 239 -6.27 13.25 -17.41
N HIS A 240 -5.00 13.42 -17.03
CA HIS A 240 -3.97 14.07 -17.86
C HIS A 240 -3.24 13.08 -18.75
N VAL A 241 -2.99 11.88 -18.23
CA VAL A 241 -2.27 10.82 -18.94
C VAL A 241 -3.13 9.55 -18.95
N PRO A 242 -3.79 9.22 -20.07
CA PRO A 242 -4.52 7.96 -20.20
C PRO A 242 -3.56 6.78 -20.13
N THR A 243 -3.57 6.07 -19.00
CA THR A 243 -2.63 4.96 -18.74
C THR A 243 -3.31 3.59 -18.71
N ASP A 244 -4.65 3.50 -18.56
CA ASP A 244 -5.41 2.24 -18.68
C ASP A 244 -6.35 2.17 -19.90
N PRO A 245 -5.83 2.18 -21.14
CA PRO A 245 -6.66 2.19 -22.34
C PRO A 245 -7.47 0.90 -22.58
N VAL A 246 -7.32 -0.15 -21.74
CA VAL A 246 -7.99 -1.45 -21.91
C VAL A 246 -8.82 -1.84 -20.68
N GLY A 247 -8.96 -0.97 -19.66
CA GLY A 247 -9.72 -1.27 -18.44
C GLY A 247 -9.11 -2.42 -17.62
N THR A 248 -7.84 -2.72 -17.86
CA THR A 248 -7.11 -3.82 -17.23
C THR A 248 -6.93 -3.62 -15.72
N SER A 249 -6.95 -2.38 -15.23
CA SER A 249 -6.98 -2.08 -13.79
C SER A 249 -8.27 -2.55 -13.11
N GLN A 250 -9.38 -2.67 -13.84
CA GLN A 250 -10.62 -3.24 -13.30
C GLN A 250 -10.48 -4.74 -13.01
N ALA A 251 -9.51 -5.41 -13.63
CA ALA A 251 -9.26 -6.83 -13.39
C ALA A 251 -8.86 -7.09 -11.95
N ALA A 252 -8.08 -6.18 -11.34
CA ALA A 252 -7.73 -6.24 -9.92
C ALA A 252 -8.97 -6.10 -9.01
N VAL A 253 -9.89 -5.16 -9.34
CA VAL A 253 -11.16 -4.99 -8.60
C VAL A 253 -11.97 -6.30 -8.58
N ARG A 254 -12.16 -6.89 -9.77
CA ARG A 254 -12.89 -8.16 -9.91
C ARG A 254 -12.16 -9.27 -9.16
N GLY A 255 -10.84 -9.36 -9.30
CA GLY A 255 -10.03 -10.37 -8.63
C GLY A 255 -10.16 -10.36 -7.12
N GLN A 256 -10.15 -9.17 -6.52
CA GLN A 256 -10.27 -9.01 -5.08
C GLN A 256 -11.56 -9.62 -4.52
N THR A 257 -12.67 -9.65 -5.29
CA THR A 257 -13.89 -10.35 -4.83
C THR A 257 -13.68 -11.82 -4.51
N TRP A 258 -12.90 -12.54 -5.32
CA TRP A 258 -12.67 -13.98 -5.08
C TRP A 258 -11.69 -14.20 -3.94
N VAL A 259 -10.71 -13.29 -3.79
CA VAL A 259 -9.77 -13.29 -2.66
C VAL A 259 -10.52 -13.10 -1.35
N ASP A 260 -11.38 -12.08 -1.27
CA ASP A 260 -12.17 -11.77 -0.07
C ASP A 260 -13.18 -12.89 0.25
N ALA A 261 -13.81 -13.46 -0.78
CA ALA A 261 -14.70 -14.61 -0.65
C ALA A 261 -13.97 -15.94 -0.35
N LYS A 262 -12.63 -15.95 -0.39
CA LYS A 262 -11.78 -17.13 -0.17
C LYS A 262 -12.19 -18.31 -1.06
N VAL A 263 -12.46 -18.03 -2.33
CA VAL A 263 -12.86 -19.02 -3.33
C VAL A 263 -11.83 -20.15 -3.38
N LYS A 264 -12.31 -21.39 -3.35
CA LYS A 264 -11.47 -22.59 -3.28
C LYS A 264 -11.22 -23.14 -4.68
N TYR A 265 -9.96 -23.50 -4.91
CA TYR A 265 -9.53 -24.09 -6.16
C TYR A 265 -10.21 -25.42 -6.45
N SER A 266 -10.68 -25.59 -7.68
CA SER A 266 -11.19 -26.81 -8.28
C SER A 266 -11.25 -26.66 -9.81
N GLN A 267 -10.72 -27.66 -10.52
CA GLN A 267 -10.79 -27.71 -11.99
C GLN A 267 -12.17 -28.10 -12.54
N SER A 268 -13.16 -28.40 -11.68
CA SER A 268 -14.50 -28.82 -12.11
C SER A 268 -15.63 -28.00 -11.51
N LYS A 269 -15.36 -27.16 -10.51
CA LYS A 269 -16.39 -26.35 -9.86
C LYS A 269 -16.44 -24.95 -10.45
N TYR A 270 -17.58 -24.31 -10.24
CA TYR A 270 -17.84 -22.94 -10.66
C TYR A 270 -18.26 -22.10 -9.46
N TYR A 271 -17.89 -20.83 -9.49
CA TYR A 271 -18.32 -19.82 -8.54
C TYR A 271 -19.05 -18.70 -9.26
N THR A 272 -20.14 -18.22 -8.65
CA THR A 272 -20.97 -17.15 -9.19
C THR A 272 -20.90 -15.94 -8.25
N ASN A 273 -20.60 -14.77 -8.81
CA ASN A 273 -20.71 -13.48 -8.14
C ASN A 273 -21.40 -12.46 -9.07
N SER A 274 -21.36 -11.18 -8.70
CA SER A 274 -21.89 -10.07 -9.50
C SER A 274 -21.25 -9.94 -10.89
N TYR A 275 -20.07 -10.53 -11.12
CA TYR A 275 -19.35 -10.48 -12.40
C TYR A 275 -19.62 -11.67 -13.30
N GLY A 276 -20.37 -12.69 -12.84
CA GLY A 276 -20.75 -13.85 -13.64
C GLY A 276 -20.37 -15.17 -12.97
N ARG A 277 -20.38 -16.24 -13.76
CA ARG A 277 -20.13 -17.62 -13.32
C ARG A 277 -18.90 -18.19 -14.02
N TYR A 278 -17.85 -18.50 -13.26
CA TYR A 278 -16.57 -18.96 -13.81
C TYR A 278 -16.04 -20.18 -13.07
N ARG A 279 -15.21 -20.97 -13.75
CA ARG A 279 -14.50 -22.11 -13.16
C ARG A 279 -13.54 -21.63 -12.07
N THR A 280 -13.50 -22.33 -10.94
CA THR A 280 -12.65 -21.97 -9.79
C THR A 280 -11.23 -22.53 -9.94
N ASP A 281 -10.58 -22.27 -11.07
CA ASP A 281 -9.17 -22.60 -11.27
C ASP A 281 -8.37 -21.39 -11.73
N CYS A 282 -7.04 -21.50 -11.77
CA CYS A 282 -6.15 -20.40 -12.15
C CYS A 282 -6.61 -19.60 -13.38
N SER A 283 -7.00 -20.29 -14.45
CA SER A 283 -7.44 -19.66 -15.70
C SER A 283 -8.89 -19.17 -15.67
N GLY A 284 -9.77 -19.84 -14.93
CA GLY A 284 -11.13 -19.39 -14.71
C GLY A 284 -11.18 -18.13 -13.84
N PHE A 285 -10.28 -18.03 -12.85
CA PHE A 285 -10.09 -16.82 -12.04
C PHE A 285 -9.62 -15.65 -12.90
N VAL A 286 -8.57 -15.84 -13.70
CA VAL A 286 -8.10 -14.82 -14.67
C VAL A 286 -9.20 -14.43 -15.66
N SER A 287 -10.01 -15.38 -16.13
CA SER A 287 -11.14 -15.08 -17.04
C SER A 287 -12.20 -14.22 -16.36
N MET A 288 -12.47 -14.46 -15.07
CA MET A 288 -13.37 -13.64 -14.26
C MET A 288 -12.81 -12.23 -14.06
N MET A 289 -11.52 -12.13 -13.77
CA MET A 289 -10.83 -10.85 -13.61
C MET A 289 -10.91 -10.01 -14.90
N TRP A 290 -10.67 -10.62 -16.06
CA TRP A 290 -10.84 -9.94 -17.34
C TRP A 290 -12.30 -9.70 -17.75
N GLY A 291 -13.27 -10.23 -17.01
CA GLY A 291 -14.68 -10.04 -17.34
C GLY A 291 -15.12 -10.73 -18.63
N LEU A 292 -14.44 -11.82 -19.01
CA LEU A 292 -14.74 -12.53 -20.25
C LEU A 292 -16.10 -13.22 -20.17
N SER A 293 -16.74 -13.47 -21.30
CA SER A 293 -18.06 -14.14 -21.33
C SER A 293 -18.03 -15.61 -20.87
N SER A 294 -16.85 -16.22 -20.80
CA SER A 294 -16.66 -17.63 -20.39
C SER A 294 -15.26 -17.88 -19.81
N SER A 295 -15.07 -19.04 -19.17
CA SER A 295 -13.77 -19.45 -18.64
C SER A 295 -12.87 -20.02 -19.71
N TYR A 296 -11.78 -19.32 -20.01
CA TYR A 296 -10.67 -19.83 -20.80
C TYR A 296 -9.81 -20.81 -19.97
N THR A 297 -8.87 -21.47 -20.65
CA THR A 297 -7.88 -22.36 -20.04
C THR A 297 -6.50 -21.79 -20.29
N THR A 298 -5.50 -22.21 -19.52
CA THR A 298 -4.09 -21.84 -19.78
C THR A 298 -3.64 -22.17 -21.21
N ARG A 299 -4.28 -23.16 -21.88
CA ARG A 299 -4.04 -23.54 -23.27
C ARG A 299 -4.76 -22.67 -24.30
N THR A 300 -5.90 -22.06 -23.94
CA THR A 300 -6.69 -21.21 -24.85
C THR A 300 -6.47 -19.71 -24.62
N ILE A 301 -5.95 -19.27 -23.47
CA ILE A 301 -5.45 -17.90 -23.26
C ILE A 301 -4.55 -17.39 -24.41
N PRO A 302 -3.62 -18.20 -25.00
CA PRO A 302 -2.89 -17.78 -26.20
C PRO A 302 -3.70 -17.22 -27.36
N SER A 303 -4.95 -17.65 -27.57
CA SER A 303 -5.74 -17.22 -28.73
C SER A 303 -6.42 -15.86 -28.54
N ILE A 304 -6.43 -15.33 -27.31
CA ILE A 304 -7.06 -14.05 -26.95
C ILE A 304 -6.05 -13.05 -26.38
N THR A 305 -4.74 -13.35 -26.52
CA THR A 305 -3.68 -12.51 -25.98
C THR A 305 -2.56 -12.32 -26.98
N THR A 306 -1.84 -11.22 -26.86
CA THR A 306 -0.55 -11.00 -27.51
C THR A 306 0.58 -11.20 -26.50
N VAL A 307 1.73 -11.69 -26.99
CA VAL A 307 2.95 -11.78 -26.18
C VAL A 307 3.52 -10.37 -25.97
N ILE A 308 3.92 -10.08 -24.75
CA ILE A 308 4.61 -8.84 -24.37
C ILE A 308 5.95 -9.15 -23.72
N THR A 309 6.82 -8.15 -23.64
CA THR A 309 8.09 -8.23 -22.92
C THR A 309 7.87 -7.99 -21.42
N LYS A 310 8.89 -8.33 -20.61
CA LYS A 310 8.89 -8.05 -19.16
C LYS A 310 8.64 -6.57 -18.87
N ASP A 311 9.31 -5.70 -19.60
CA ASP A 311 9.28 -4.25 -19.35
C ASP A 311 7.96 -3.61 -19.80
N GLN A 312 7.15 -4.35 -20.56
CA GLN A 312 5.81 -3.91 -20.96
C GLN A 312 4.73 -4.31 -19.96
N LEU A 313 5.03 -5.13 -18.95
CA LEU A 313 4.04 -5.59 -17.98
C LEU A 313 3.39 -4.41 -17.25
N ARG A 314 2.05 -4.41 -17.25
CA ARG A 314 1.21 -3.53 -16.45
C ARG A 314 0.10 -4.34 -15.78
N SER A 315 -0.57 -3.73 -14.81
CA SER A 315 -1.69 -4.37 -14.11
C SER A 315 -2.70 -4.95 -15.10
N GLY A 316 -3.18 -6.15 -14.83
CA GLY A 316 -4.13 -6.87 -15.68
C GLY A 316 -3.49 -7.70 -16.79
N ASP A 317 -2.19 -7.59 -17.05
CA ASP A 317 -1.47 -8.56 -17.87
C ASP A 317 -1.32 -9.89 -17.13
N VAL A 318 -0.99 -10.96 -17.85
CA VAL A 318 -0.78 -12.28 -17.24
C VAL A 318 0.58 -12.85 -17.55
N LEU A 319 1.08 -13.67 -16.65
CA LEU A 319 2.13 -14.63 -16.95
C LEU A 319 1.48 -15.99 -17.13
N ASN A 320 1.41 -16.46 -18.38
CA ASN A 320 0.73 -17.71 -18.71
C ASN A 320 1.75 -18.80 -19.06
N SER A 321 1.61 -19.95 -18.42
CA SER A 321 2.30 -21.18 -18.78
C SER A 321 1.28 -22.20 -19.31
N PRO A 322 1.14 -22.35 -20.65
CA PRO A 322 0.13 -23.20 -21.25
C PRO A 322 0.12 -24.64 -20.71
N GLY A 323 -1.05 -25.09 -20.27
CA GLY A 323 -1.23 -26.44 -19.71
C GLY A 323 -0.71 -26.61 -18.28
N TYR A 324 -0.26 -25.54 -17.62
CA TYR A 324 0.28 -25.59 -16.26
C TYR A 324 -0.42 -24.61 -15.32
N HIS A 325 -0.18 -23.31 -15.47
CA HIS A 325 -0.68 -22.28 -14.56
C HIS A 325 -0.73 -20.91 -15.23
N VAL A 326 -1.54 -20.00 -14.68
CA VAL A 326 -1.57 -18.60 -15.07
C VAL A 326 -1.79 -17.74 -13.83
N VAL A 327 -1.13 -16.58 -13.81
CA VAL A 327 -1.28 -15.57 -12.77
C VAL A 327 -1.50 -14.22 -13.43
N LEU A 328 -2.29 -13.36 -12.79
CA LEU A 328 -2.47 -11.98 -13.23
C LEU A 328 -1.48 -11.09 -12.49
N PHE A 329 -0.71 -10.31 -13.24
CA PHE A 329 0.22 -9.31 -12.74
C PHE A 329 -0.56 -8.08 -12.29
N ASP A 330 -0.34 -7.62 -11.06
CA ASP A 330 -0.91 -6.36 -10.56
C ASP A 330 0.11 -5.22 -10.64
N ALA A 331 1.26 -5.37 -9.98
CA ALA A 331 2.33 -4.38 -9.97
C ALA A 331 3.68 -4.97 -9.58
N TRP A 332 4.79 -4.30 -9.94
CA TRP A 332 6.10 -4.64 -9.41
C TRP A 332 6.16 -4.36 -7.91
N ALA A 333 6.65 -5.34 -7.14
CA ALA A 333 6.79 -5.23 -5.69
C ALA A 333 8.17 -4.67 -5.27
N ASN A 334 9.11 -4.58 -6.21
CA ASN A 334 10.43 -4.01 -5.97
C ASN A 334 11.01 -3.35 -7.24
N ALA A 335 11.89 -2.36 -7.06
CA ALA A 335 12.52 -1.61 -8.15
C ALA A 335 13.40 -2.48 -9.07
N ALA A 336 13.87 -3.64 -8.61
CA ALA A 336 14.65 -4.57 -9.42
C ALA A 336 13.78 -5.42 -10.37
N HIS A 337 12.45 -5.30 -10.31
CA HIS A 337 11.49 -6.10 -11.07
C HIS A 337 11.76 -7.61 -10.94
N THR A 338 12.09 -8.05 -9.72
CA THR A 338 12.33 -9.47 -9.40
C THR A 338 11.17 -10.10 -8.64
N GLN A 339 10.27 -9.27 -8.12
CA GLN A 339 9.05 -9.70 -7.43
C GLN A 339 7.88 -8.80 -7.82
N TYR A 340 6.68 -9.34 -7.85
CA TYR A 340 5.47 -8.62 -8.24
C TYR A 340 4.28 -9.05 -7.39
N TRP A 341 3.36 -8.13 -7.13
CA TRP A 341 2.03 -8.42 -6.63
C TRP A 341 1.21 -9.10 -7.71
N ALA A 342 0.55 -10.20 -7.35
CA ALA A 342 -0.16 -11.03 -8.30
C ALA A 342 -1.43 -11.60 -7.70
N TYR A 343 -2.44 -11.74 -8.56
CA TYR A 343 -3.60 -12.57 -8.28
C TYR A 343 -3.38 -13.96 -8.87
N GLU A 344 -3.57 -14.98 -8.04
CA GLU A 344 -3.55 -16.36 -8.50
C GLU A 344 -4.56 -17.22 -7.72
N GLU A 345 -4.97 -18.32 -8.34
CA GLU A 345 -5.75 -19.36 -7.66
C GLU A 345 -5.00 -20.68 -7.75
N THR A 346 -4.65 -21.24 -6.60
CA THR A 346 -3.88 -22.51 -6.51
C THR A 346 -4.59 -23.51 -5.60
N PRO A 347 -4.32 -24.83 -5.74
CA PRO A 347 -4.86 -25.85 -4.84
C PRO A 347 -4.61 -25.60 -3.36
N SER A 348 -3.47 -24.98 -3.01
CA SER A 348 -3.05 -24.76 -1.62
C SER A 348 -3.65 -23.49 -1.02
N SER A 349 -3.77 -22.41 -1.80
CA SER A 349 -4.23 -21.10 -1.29
C SER A 349 -5.70 -20.82 -1.57
N GLY A 350 -6.30 -21.44 -2.60
CA GLY A 350 -7.46 -20.84 -3.26
C GLY A 350 -7.10 -19.50 -3.90
N ALA A 351 -8.08 -18.62 -4.10
CA ALA A 351 -7.85 -17.30 -4.67
C ALA A 351 -7.06 -16.44 -3.68
N ALA A 352 -5.95 -15.87 -4.14
CA ALA A 352 -5.03 -15.08 -3.32
C ALA A 352 -4.48 -13.89 -4.10
N HIS A 353 -4.16 -12.82 -3.36
CA HIS A 353 -3.39 -11.68 -3.84
C HIS A 353 -2.14 -11.54 -2.97
N HIS A 354 -0.96 -11.79 -3.54
CA HIS A 354 0.30 -11.78 -2.80
C HIS A 354 1.51 -11.56 -3.70
N VAL A 355 2.68 -11.42 -3.07
CA VAL A 355 3.94 -11.22 -3.77
C VAL A 355 4.49 -12.55 -4.29
N LEU A 356 4.84 -12.57 -5.58
CA LEU A 356 5.47 -13.69 -6.27
C LEU A 356 6.84 -13.29 -6.85
N PRO A 357 7.81 -14.23 -6.96
CA PRO A 357 9.03 -13.99 -7.72
C PRO A 357 8.76 -14.02 -9.23
N TYR A 358 9.49 -13.21 -10.00
CA TYR A 358 9.42 -13.22 -11.46
C TYR A 358 10.28 -14.32 -12.10
N PRO A 359 9.80 -15.01 -13.14
CA PRO A 359 8.42 -14.96 -13.67
C PRO A 359 7.43 -15.74 -12.79
N TYR A 360 7.91 -16.79 -12.13
CA TYR A 360 7.19 -17.53 -11.09
C TYR A 360 8.22 -18.31 -10.26
N TRP A 361 7.79 -19.04 -9.22
CA TRP A 361 8.67 -19.83 -8.37
C TRP A 361 9.62 -20.73 -9.19
N SER A 362 10.92 -20.74 -8.83
CA SER A 362 11.95 -21.45 -9.60
C SER A 362 11.72 -22.96 -9.65
N SER A 363 11.05 -23.53 -8.64
CA SER A 363 10.62 -24.94 -8.59
C SER A 363 9.50 -25.29 -9.58
N SER A 364 8.90 -24.29 -10.25
CA SER A 364 7.60 -24.42 -10.94
C SER A 364 7.70 -24.22 -12.46
N ARG A 365 8.78 -24.70 -13.10
CA ARG A 365 9.04 -24.51 -14.54
C ARG A 365 9.05 -23.03 -14.96
N PRO A 366 9.82 -22.14 -14.33
CA PRO A 366 9.73 -20.69 -14.53
C PRO A 366 9.87 -20.25 -16.00
N LYS A 367 10.64 -20.98 -16.83
CA LYS A 367 10.85 -20.67 -18.26
C LYS A 367 9.59 -20.82 -19.12
N SER A 368 8.53 -21.48 -18.66
CA SER A 368 7.30 -21.65 -19.44
C SER A 368 6.29 -20.52 -19.26
N PHE A 369 6.51 -19.60 -18.31
CA PHE A 369 5.66 -18.45 -18.09
C PHE A 369 6.00 -17.33 -19.07
N VAL A 370 5.06 -17.03 -19.97
CA VAL A 370 5.22 -15.99 -21.00
C VAL A 370 4.32 -14.80 -20.64
N PRO A 371 4.87 -13.58 -20.47
CA PRO A 371 4.09 -12.36 -20.28
C PRO A 371 3.17 -12.08 -21.47
N ARG A 372 1.90 -11.77 -21.18
CA ARG A 372 0.86 -11.63 -22.19
C ARG A 372 -0.17 -10.58 -21.81
N ARG A 373 -0.71 -9.92 -22.82
CA ARG A 373 -1.76 -8.91 -22.70
C ARG A 373 -3.02 -9.36 -23.40
N LEU A 374 -4.17 -9.14 -22.78
CA LEU A 374 -5.47 -9.35 -23.41
C LEU A 374 -5.58 -8.53 -24.70
N SER A 375 -5.87 -9.20 -25.82
CA SER A 375 -6.13 -8.56 -27.10
C SER A 375 -7.56 -8.01 -27.10
N GLN A 376 -7.75 -6.79 -27.64
CA GLN A 376 -9.06 -6.18 -27.78
C GLN A 376 -9.95 -6.94 -28.76
#